data_AF-A0A436BSR2-F1
#
_entry.id   AF-A0A436BSR2-F1
#
_cell.length_a   1.000
_cell.length_b   1.000
_cell.length_c   1.000
_cell.angle_alpha   90.00
_cell.angle_beta   90.00
_cell.angle_gamma   90.00
#
_symmetry.space_group_name_H-M   'P 1'
#
loop_
_entity.id
_entity.type
_entity.pdbx_description
1 polymer ?
#
loop_
_entity_poly.entity_id
_entity_poly.type
_entity_poly.pdbx_seq_one_letter_code
_entity_poly.pdbx_strand_id
1 'polypeptide(L)'
;MLDLKTVLVVTFATASLQAVTWLFVWLAWRRLYELKFLAAGFVAIAAGVLLILLRGEQPAAWAIVLHNTIIKLGLVLLAEGLARFLGQPRYTWISISLLIFQIVAWSAALAMDPGDIAIRIHASTFFTVVMMSVMCLGLMRDRTQPTLLRWITIGVLAEYIAASVLQSIIEYRLPVDFQGASVLADRNAWYLLQGALFLIAFFGCLLFMVSSRLSSA
;
A
#
# COMPACT_ATOMS: atom_id res chain seq x y z
N MET A 1 -14.12 14.33 -15.07
CA MET A 1 -12.80 13.76 -14.69
C MET A 1 -12.76 13.62 -13.17
N LEU A 2 -12.13 12.57 -12.65
CA LEU A 2 -11.86 12.46 -11.20
C LEU A 2 -10.80 13.48 -10.84
N ASP A 3 -11.13 14.43 -9.96
CA ASP A 3 -10.16 15.39 -9.43
C ASP A 3 -9.21 14.68 -8.47
N LEU A 4 -7.92 14.69 -8.80
CA LEU A 4 -6.90 14.00 -8.03
C LEU A 4 -6.85 14.46 -6.57
N LYS A 5 -7.01 15.76 -6.34
CA LYS A 5 -6.93 16.33 -4.99
C LYS A 5 -8.05 15.80 -4.12
N THR A 6 -9.25 15.72 -4.66
CA THR A 6 -10.41 15.10 -4.01
C THR A 6 -10.14 13.64 -3.67
N VAL A 7 -9.59 12.86 -4.61
CA VAL A 7 -9.24 11.44 -4.36
C VAL A 7 -8.21 11.31 -3.23
N LEU A 8 -7.18 12.16 -3.20
CA LEU A 8 -6.18 12.17 -2.14
C LEU A 8 -6.78 12.54 -0.77
N VAL A 9 -7.67 13.54 -0.71
CA VAL A 9 -8.39 13.92 0.52
C VAL A 9 -9.21 12.74 1.04
N VAL A 10 -9.98 12.09 0.16
CA VAL A 10 -10.81 10.93 0.52
C VAL A 10 -9.93 9.76 0.99
N THR A 11 -8.81 9.52 0.30
CA THR A 11 -7.85 8.47 0.67
C THR A 11 -7.25 8.74 2.05
N PHE A 12 -6.85 9.98 2.32
CA PHE A 12 -6.32 10.40 3.62
C PHE A 12 -7.34 10.22 4.74
N ALA A 13 -8.56 10.71 4.55
CA ALA A 13 -9.64 10.58 5.53
C ALA A 13 -9.93 9.10 5.83
N THR A 14 -10.01 8.28 4.79
CA THR A 14 -10.25 6.85 4.90
C THR A 14 -9.12 6.14 5.65
N ALA A 15 -7.87 6.34 5.24
CA ALA A 15 -6.71 5.72 5.89
C ALA A 15 -6.57 6.17 7.36
N SER A 16 -6.89 7.44 7.67
CA SER A 16 -6.87 7.97 9.03
C SER A 16 -7.94 7.31 9.91
N LEU A 17 -9.16 7.15 9.42
CA LEU A 17 -10.23 6.44 10.13
C LEU A 17 -9.83 4.98 10.38
N GLN A 18 -9.32 4.29 9.36
CA GLN A 18 -8.84 2.91 9.48
C GLN A 18 -7.70 2.79 10.51
N ALA A 19 -6.76 3.74 10.52
CA ALA A 19 -5.67 3.80 11.50
C ALA A 19 -6.19 3.95 12.92
N VAL A 20 -7.13 4.88 13.14
CA VAL A 20 -7.79 5.09 14.45
C VAL A 20 -8.55 3.84 14.88
N THR A 21 -9.30 3.20 13.98
CA THR A 21 -10.00 1.94 14.29
C THR A 21 -9.00 0.85 14.69
N TRP A 22 -7.91 0.66 13.94
CA TRP A 22 -6.90 -0.33 14.30
C TRP A 22 -6.18 -0.04 15.61
N LEU A 23 -5.97 1.24 15.92
CA LEU A 23 -5.45 1.66 17.22
C LEU A 23 -6.42 1.24 18.34
N PHE A 24 -7.72 1.48 18.18
CA PHE A 24 -8.72 1.04 19.16
C PHE A 24 -8.81 -0.48 19.26
N VAL A 25 -8.81 -1.21 18.13
CA VAL A 25 -8.82 -2.68 18.11
C VAL A 25 -7.59 -3.22 18.86
N TRP A 26 -6.40 -2.68 18.61
CA TRP A 26 -5.20 -3.10 19.34
C TRP A 26 -5.28 -2.77 20.83
N LEU A 27 -5.81 -1.59 21.20
CA LEU A 27 -5.99 -1.21 22.60
C LEU A 27 -7.02 -2.10 23.32
N ALA A 28 -8.09 -2.49 22.65
CA ALA A 28 -9.14 -3.36 23.19
C ALA A 28 -8.65 -4.81 23.36
N TRP A 29 -7.85 -5.32 22.43
CA TRP A 29 -7.34 -6.69 22.45
C TRP A 29 -5.81 -6.74 22.48
N ARG A 30 -5.19 -6.12 23.49
CA ARG A 30 -3.71 -6.09 23.65
C ARG A 30 -3.03 -7.45 23.67
N ARG A 31 -3.76 -8.53 23.99
CA ARG A 31 -3.29 -9.91 23.89
C ARG A 31 -2.86 -10.31 22.47
N LEU A 32 -3.47 -9.70 21.46
CA LEU A 32 -3.09 -9.84 20.05
C LEU A 32 -2.06 -8.75 19.72
N TYR A 33 -0.82 -8.98 20.14
CA TYR A 33 0.26 -8.00 19.98
C TYR A 33 0.56 -7.65 18.52
N GLU A 34 0.19 -8.53 17.59
CA GLU A 34 0.40 -8.40 16.16
C GLU A 34 -0.41 -7.24 15.56
N LEU A 35 -1.54 -6.87 16.17
CA LEU A 35 -2.43 -5.83 15.65
C LEU A 35 -1.81 -4.44 15.65
N LYS A 36 -0.78 -4.21 16.49
CA LYS A 36 -0.01 -2.96 16.49
C LYS A 36 0.67 -2.69 15.14
N PHE A 37 1.06 -3.74 14.41
CA PHE A 37 1.70 -3.60 13.10
C PHE A 37 0.68 -3.21 12.04
N LEU A 38 -0.56 -3.70 12.15
CA LEU A 38 -1.66 -3.26 11.29
C LEU A 38 -1.98 -1.79 11.55
N ALA A 39 -2.11 -1.39 12.83
CA ALA A 39 -2.30 0.01 13.20
C ALA A 39 -1.17 0.90 12.68
N ALA A 40 0.10 0.53 12.93
CA ALA A 40 1.25 1.27 12.45
C ALA A 40 1.30 1.35 10.91
N GLY A 41 0.87 0.31 10.21
CA GLY A 41 0.77 0.28 8.76
C GLY A 41 -0.22 1.30 8.21
N PHE A 42 -1.46 1.30 8.74
CA PHE A 42 -2.46 2.30 8.34
C PHE A 42 -2.07 3.73 8.74
N VAL A 43 -1.45 3.92 9.91
CA VAL A 43 -0.90 5.23 10.32
C VAL A 43 0.17 5.72 9.32
N ALA A 44 1.10 4.86 8.93
CA ALA A 44 2.14 5.21 7.98
C ALA A 44 1.54 5.57 6.61
N ILE A 45 0.55 4.82 6.12
CA ILE A 45 -0.14 5.16 4.87
C ILE A 45 -0.85 6.52 4.98
N ALA A 46 -1.61 6.76 6.05
CA ALA A 46 -2.30 8.03 6.28
C ALA A 46 -1.32 9.21 6.32
N ALA A 47 -0.21 9.07 7.06
CA ALA A 47 0.85 10.07 7.13
C ALA A 47 1.50 10.32 5.75
N GLY A 48 1.79 9.26 5.01
CA GLY A 48 2.34 9.36 3.67
C GLY A 48 1.41 10.08 2.70
N VAL A 49 0.11 9.76 2.72
CA VAL A 49 -0.89 10.43 1.88
C VAL A 49 -1.05 11.90 2.29
N LEU A 50 -1.07 12.23 3.58
CA LEU A 50 -1.08 13.61 4.05
C LEU A 50 0.11 14.39 3.54
N LEU A 51 1.31 13.81 3.62
CA LEU A 51 2.53 14.42 3.11
C LEU A 51 2.50 14.59 1.59
N ILE A 52 1.85 13.71 0.83
CA ILE A 52 1.59 13.93 -0.60
C ILE A 52 0.64 15.10 -0.82
N LEU A 53 -0.42 15.21 -0.02
CA LEU A 53 -1.40 16.29 -0.14
C LEU A 53 -0.80 17.67 0.15
N LEU A 54 0.16 17.74 1.08
CA LEU A 54 0.89 18.95 1.45
C LEU A 54 2.12 19.23 0.58
N ARG A 55 2.45 18.35 -0.37
CA ARG A 55 3.72 18.35 -1.11
C ARG A 55 3.92 19.56 -2.04
N GLY A 56 2.86 20.28 -2.40
CA GLY A 56 2.91 21.38 -3.38
C GLY A 56 3.17 20.90 -4.82
N GLU A 57 3.13 21.83 -5.78
CA GLU A 57 3.27 21.50 -7.22
C GLU A 57 4.72 21.22 -7.65
N GLN A 58 5.71 21.85 -6.98
CA GLN A 58 7.13 21.70 -7.27
C GLN A 58 7.91 21.17 -6.06
N PRO A 59 7.73 19.89 -5.70
CA PRO A 59 8.42 19.33 -4.55
C PRO A 59 9.90 19.07 -4.80
N ALA A 60 10.71 19.27 -3.77
CA ALA A 60 12.08 18.81 -3.76
C ALA A 60 12.16 17.27 -3.90
N ALA A 61 13.19 16.78 -4.60
CA ALA A 61 13.37 15.34 -4.88
C ALA A 61 13.35 14.48 -3.62
N TRP A 62 13.97 14.93 -2.52
CA TRP A 62 13.97 14.21 -1.24
C TRP A 62 12.56 14.04 -0.67
N ALA A 63 11.67 15.02 -0.85
CA ALA A 63 10.29 14.97 -0.38
C ALA A 63 9.47 13.95 -1.20
N ILE A 64 9.76 13.83 -2.51
CA ILE A 64 9.17 12.81 -3.38
C ILE A 64 9.53 11.41 -2.86
N VAL A 65 10.82 11.15 -2.64
CA VAL A 65 11.30 9.85 -2.14
C VAL A 65 10.73 9.56 -0.75
N LEU A 66 10.84 10.51 0.18
CA LEU A 66 10.42 10.32 1.57
C LEU A 66 8.94 10.00 1.69
N HIS A 67 8.03 10.81 1.13
CA HIS A 67 6.61 10.57 1.40
C HIS A 67 6.10 9.30 0.72
N ASN A 68 6.66 8.91 -0.44
CA ASN A 68 6.31 7.63 -1.07
C ASN A 68 6.90 6.43 -0.31
N THR A 69 8.09 6.59 0.27
CA THR A 69 8.71 5.57 1.12
C THR A 69 7.87 5.32 2.38
N ILE A 70 7.30 6.37 2.97
CA ILE A 70 6.40 6.26 4.13
C ILE A 70 5.15 5.43 3.78
N ILE A 71 4.55 5.62 2.60
CA ILE A 71 3.43 4.79 2.13
C ILE A 71 3.84 3.33 1.95
N LYS A 72 5.00 3.09 1.32
CA LYS A 72 5.52 1.73 1.09
C LYS A 72 5.90 1.02 2.39
N LEU A 73 6.43 1.76 3.37
CA LEU A 73 6.65 1.27 4.73
C LEU A 73 5.33 0.84 5.37
N GLY A 74 4.26 1.61 5.16
CA GLY A 74 2.92 1.21 5.59
C GLY A 74 2.49 -0.15 5.04
N LEU A 75 2.66 -0.39 3.75
CA LEU A 75 2.37 -1.71 3.15
C LEU A 75 3.24 -2.84 3.73
N VAL A 76 4.51 -2.56 4.03
CA VAL A 76 5.41 -3.52 4.70
C VAL A 76 4.92 -3.87 6.09
N LEU A 77 4.50 -2.87 6.87
CA LEU A 77 3.96 -3.08 8.21
C LEU A 77 2.63 -3.86 8.16
N LEU A 78 1.78 -3.62 7.16
CA LEU A 78 0.57 -4.41 6.93
C LEU A 78 0.90 -5.87 6.58
N ALA A 79 1.86 -6.12 5.69
CA ALA A 79 2.30 -7.46 5.33
C ALA A 79 2.90 -8.21 6.52
N GLU A 80 3.75 -7.55 7.30
CA GLU A 80 4.34 -8.09 8.52
C GLU A 80 3.28 -8.36 9.59
N GLY A 81 2.32 -7.44 9.77
CA GLY A 81 1.19 -7.60 10.68
C GLY A 81 0.30 -8.78 10.30
N LEU A 82 -0.01 -8.94 9.01
CA LEU A 82 -0.78 -10.08 8.50
C LEU A 82 -0.02 -11.40 8.72
N ALA A 83 1.26 -11.47 8.36
CA ALA A 83 2.06 -12.69 8.52
C ALA A 83 2.14 -13.11 9.99
N ARG A 84 2.40 -12.16 10.90
CA ARG A 84 2.41 -12.42 12.35
C ARG A 84 1.04 -12.85 12.85
N PHE A 85 -0.01 -12.15 12.45
CA PHE A 85 -1.37 -12.50 12.82
C PHE A 85 -1.66 -13.95 12.42
N LEU A 86 -1.38 -14.35 11.17
CA LEU A 86 -1.63 -15.73 10.71
C LEU A 86 -0.63 -16.78 11.23
N GLY A 87 0.37 -16.40 12.04
CA GLY A 87 1.43 -17.32 12.49
C GLY A 87 2.32 -17.84 11.35
N GLN A 88 2.39 -17.13 10.23
CA GLN A 88 3.14 -17.51 9.03
C GLN A 88 4.59 -16.99 9.08
N PRO A 89 5.51 -17.56 8.25
CA PRO A 89 6.89 -17.09 8.17
C PRO A 89 6.98 -15.59 7.87
N ARG A 90 7.80 -14.90 8.65
CA ARG A 90 8.09 -13.48 8.49
C ARG A 90 9.17 -13.31 7.44
N TYR A 91 8.78 -12.89 6.24
CA TYR A 91 9.73 -12.56 5.17
C TYR A 91 10.24 -11.12 5.30
N THR A 92 10.54 -10.67 6.53
CA THR A 92 10.94 -9.29 6.83
C THR A 92 12.18 -8.85 6.05
N TRP A 93 13.10 -9.78 5.76
CA TRP A 93 14.27 -9.51 4.93
C TRP A 93 13.86 -9.11 3.50
N ILE A 94 12.87 -9.77 2.90
CA ILE A 94 12.32 -9.41 1.57
C ILE A 94 11.77 -7.99 1.65
N SER A 95 10.98 -7.69 2.66
CA SER A 95 10.38 -6.36 2.85
C SER A 95 11.44 -5.25 2.99
N ILE A 96 12.48 -5.48 3.78
CA ILE A 96 13.58 -4.52 3.97
C ILE A 96 14.37 -4.35 2.68
N SER A 97 14.75 -5.44 2.01
CA SER A 97 15.45 -5.40 0.73
C SER A 97 14.66 -4.65 -0.34
N LEU A 98 13.35 -4.86 -0.42
CA LEU A 98 12.47 -4.14 -1.34
C LEU A 98 12.36 -2.65 -1.00
N LEU A 99 12.31 -2.27 0.28
CA LEU A 99 12.31 -0.86 0.68
C LEU A 99 13.61 -0.17 0.30
N ILE A 100 14.75 -0.81 0.56
CA ILE A 100 16.07 -0.28 0.18
C ILE A 100 16.14 -0.14 -1.35
N PHE A 101 15.76 -1.18 -2.09
CA PHE A 101 15.70 -1.14 -3.54
C PHE A 101 14.83 0.00 -4.05
N GLN A 102 13.62 0.18 -3.49
CA GLN A 102 12.71 1.25 -3.86
C GLN A 102 13.35 2.64 -3.65
N ILE A 103 13.96 2.88 -2.49
CA ILE A 103 14.61 4.16 -2.16
C ILE A 103 15.74 4.45 -3.14
N VAL A 104 16.59 3.46 -3.42
CA VAL A 104 17.73 3.59 -4.35
C VAL A 104 17.23 3.83 -5.77
N ALA A 105 16.30 3.01 -6.27
CA ALA A 105 15.75 3.14 -7.62
C ALA A 105 15.08 4.50 -7.85
N TRP A 106 14.32 4.98 -6.86
CA TRP A 106 13.65 6.28 -6.94
C TRP A 106 14.62 7.46 -6.86
N SER A 107 15.62 7.37 -5.98
CA SER A 107 16.65 8.41 -5.86
C SER A 107 17.49 8.50 -7.14
N ALA A 108 17.86 7.36 -7.73
CA ALA A 108 18.56 7.30 -9.00
C ALA A 108 17.70 7.86 -10.15
N ALA A 109 16.42 7.47 -10.24
CA ALA A 109 15.50 7.99 -11.26
C ALA A 109 15.39 9.52 -11.19
N LEU A 110 15.21 10.08 -9.99
CA LEU A 110 15.14 11.53 -9.81
C LEU A 110 16.45 12.26 -10.09
N ALA A 111 17.59 11.60 -9.90
CA ALA A 111 18.90 12.18 -10.22
C ALA A 111 19.20 12.18 -11.73
N MET A 112 18.71 11.18 -12.46
CA MET A 112 18.91 11.05 -13.91
C MET A 112 17.93 11.91 -14.71
N ASP A 113 16.64 11.76 -14.42
CA ASP A 113 15.58 12.53 -15.07
C ASP A 113 14.41 12.72 -14.09
N PRO A 114 14.31 13.90 -13.44
CA PRO A 114 13.20 14.22 -12.55
C PRO A 114 11.82 14.13 -13.23
N GLY A 115 11.76 14.41 -14.55
CA GLY A 115 10.54 14.43 -15.34
C GLY A 115 10.04 13.04 -15.70
N ASP A 116 10.94 12.06 -15.85
CA ASP A 116 10.55 10.68 -16.14
C ASP A 116 9.96 9.97 -14.90
N ILE A 117 8.64 9.74 -14.94
CA ILE A 117 7.90 9.03 -13.89
C ILE A 117 7.82 7.53 -14.13
N ALA A 118 8.12 7.04 -15.35
CA ALA A 118 7.88 5.66 -15.74
C ALA A 118 8.70 4.69 -14.89
N ILE A 119 10.01 4.97 -14.73
CA ILE A 119 10.90 4.17 -13.88
C ILE A 119 10.37 4.10 -12.43
N ARG A 120 9.85 5.22 -11.90
CA ARG A 120 9.31 5.28 -10.55
C ARG A 120 8.04 4.44 -10.41
N ILE A 121 7.17 4.46 -11.42
CA ILE A 121 5.96 3.64 -11.50
C ILE A 121 6.33 2.16 -11.59
N HIS A 122 7.24 1.77 -12.48
CA HIS A 122 7.69 0.38 -12.62
C HIS A 122 8.31 -0.19 -11.34
N ALA A 123 9.20 0.58 -10.69
CA ALA A 123 9.78 0.20 -9.41
C ALA A 123 8.70 0.00 -8.32
N SER A 124 7.74 0.93 -8.25
CA SER A 124 6.59 0.82 -7.34
C SER A 124 5.70 -0.38 -7.64
N THR A 125 5.46 -0.70 -8.90
CA THR A 125 4.66 -1.86 -9.32
C THR A 125 5.37 -3.15 -8.96
N PHE A 126 6.67 -3.27 -9.24
CA PHE A 126 7.48 -4.42 -8.84
C PHE A 126 7.41 -4.64 -7.33
N PHE A 127 7.59 -3.59 -6.53
CA PHE A 127 7.44 -3.65 -5.07
C PHE A 127 6.06 -4.20 -4.66
N THR A 128 4.99 -3.65 -5.23
CA THR A 128 3.61 -4.06 -4.89
C THR A 128 3.37 -5.52 -5.24
N VAL A 129 3.77 -5.95 -6.44
CA VAL A 129 3.62 -7.33 -6.92
C VAL A 129 4.30 -8.30 -5.96
N VAL A 130 5.55 -8.06 -5.60
CA VAL A 130 6.31 -8.96 -4.71
C VAL A 130 5.70 -8.99 -3.31
N MET A 131 5.43 -7.82 -2.72
CA MET A 131 4.88 -7.74 -1.36
C MET A 131 3.52 -8.42 -1.25
N MET A 132 2.61 -8.15 -2.18
CA MET A 132 1.27 -8.74 -2.16
C MET A 132 1.31 -10.23 -2.49
N SER A 133 2.22 -10.68 -3.35
CA SER A 133 2.42 -12.12 -3.60
C SER A 133 2.86 -12.86 -2.33
N VAL A 134 3.74 -12.26 -1.53
CA VAL A 134 4.15 -12.81 -0.23
C VAL A 134 2.96 -12.88 0.74
N MET A 135 2.10 -11.87 0.78
CA MET A 135 0.88 -11.87 1.58
C MET A 135 -0.10 -12.96 1.13
N CYS A 136 -0.30 -13.12 -0.18
CA CYS A 136 -1.10 -14.21 -0.76
C CYS A 136 -0.55 -15.59 -0.38
N LEU A 137 0.77 -15.78 -0.46
CA LEU A 137 1.42 -17.04 -0.04
C LEU A 137 1.15 -17.36 1.43
N GLY A 138 1.23 -16.36 2.32
CA GLY A 138 0.88 -16.50 3.73
C GLY A 138 -0.58 -16.93 3.91
N LEU A 139 -1.51 -16.29 3.20
CA LEU A 139 -2.93 -16.63 3.23
C LEU A 139 -3.21 -18.02 2.65
N MET A 140 -2.51 -18.46 1.61
CA MET A 140 -2.67 -19.80 1.03
C MET A 140 -2.20 -20.90 1.97
N ARG A 141 -1.18 -20.63 2.79
CA ARG A 141 -0.62 -21.57 3.76
C ARG A 141 -1.37 -21.60 5.09
N ASP A 142 -2.02 -20.50 5.46
CA ASP A 142 -2.82 -20.44 6.68
C ASP A 142 -3.95 -21.47 6.67
N ARG A 143 -4.27 -22.04 7.83
CA ARG A 143 -5.45 -22.91 8.03
C ARG A 143 -6.29 -22.48 9.23
N THR A 144 -5.93 -21.36 9.86
CA THR A 144 -6.59 -20.86 11.07
C THR A 144 -7.81 -19.99 10.75
N GLN A 145 -7.84 -19.36 9.58
CA GLN A 145 -8.93 -18.51 9.14
C GLN A 145 -9.95 -19.25 8.26
N PRO A 146 -11.23 -18.82 8.24
CA PRO A 146 -12.24 -19.36 7.33
C PRO A 146 -11.79 -19.32 5.88
N THR A 147 -12.00 -20.43 5.15
CA THR A 147 -11.55 -20.59 3.76
C THR A 147 -12.09 -19.48 2.85
N LEU A 148 -13.36 -19.11 2.99
CA LEU A 148 -13.97 -18.04 2.18
C LEU A 148 -13.25 -16.70 2.40
N LEU A 149 -12.99 -16.34 3.66
CA LEU A 149 -12.34 -15.09 4.02
C LEU A 149 -10.90 -15.00 3.49
N ARG A 150 -10.16 -16.11 3.54
CA ARG A 150 -8.82 -16.22 2.96
C ARG A 150 -8.85 -15.97 1.46
N TRP A 151 -9.76 -16.61 0.72
CA TRP A 151 -9.87 -16.44 -0.73
C TRP A 151 -10.34 -15.05 -1.14
N ILE A 152 -11.27 -14.43 -0.40
CA ILE A 152 -11.66 -13.04 -0.62
C ILE A 152 -10.45 -12.12 -0.45
N THR A 153 -9.66 -12.31 0.61
CA THR A 153 -8.48 -11.47 0.87
C THR A 153 -7.41 -11.64 -0.21
N ILE A 154 -7.19 -12.88 -0.67
CA ILE A 154 -6.31 -13.16 -1.82
C ILE A 154 -6.84 -12.47 -3.08
N GLY A 155 -8.16 -12.52 -3.32
CA GLY A 155 -8.79 -11.83 -4.45
C GLY A 155 -8.56 -10.32 -4.41
N VAL A 156 -8.73 -9.69 -3.25
CA VAL A 156 -8.46 -8.24 -3.06
C VAL A 156 -6.99 -7.90 -3.33
N LEU A 157 -6.05 -8.71 -2.85
CA LEU A 157 -4.62 -8.50 -3.12
C LEU A 157 -4.30 -8.70 -4.61
N ALA A 158 -4.82 -9.75 -5.24
CA ALA A 158 -4.61 -10.06 -6.65
C ALA A 158 -5.20 -9.00 -7.58
N GLU A 159 -6.37 -8.46 -7.22
CA GLU A 159 -7.01 -7.35 -7.93
C GLU A 159 -6.10 -6.12 -7.92
N TYR A 160 -5.58 -5.73 -6.75
CA TYR A 160 -4.70 -4.56 -6.68
C TYR A 160 -3.36 -4.78 -7.39
N ILE A 161 -2.81 -6.00 -7.36
CA ILE A 161 -1.67 -6.38 -8.21
C ILE A 161 -1.99 -6.13 -9.68
N ALA A 162 -3.15 -6.58 -10.16
CA ALA A 162 -3.56 -6.41 -11.55
C ALA A 162 -3.71 -4.92 -11.90
N ALA A 163 -4.29 -4.11 -11.02
CA ALA A 163 -4.38 -2.66 -11.19
C ALA A 163 -2.99 -1.98 -11.27
N SER A 164 -2.04 -2.37 -10.41
CA SER A 164 -0.66 -1.85 -10.43
C SER A 164 0.09 -2.23 -11.70
N VAL A 165 -0.11 -3.45 -12.21
CA VAL A 165 0.47 -3.90 -13.48
C VAL A 165 -0.16 -3.15 -14.65
N LEU A 166 -1.48 -2.98 -14.64
CA LEU A 166 -2.19 -2.22 -15.68
C LEU A 166 -1.70 -0.77 -15.74
N GLN A 167 -1.56 -0.10 -14.59
CA GLN A 167 -1.01 1.26 -14.54
C GLN A 167 0.40 1.31 -15.13
N SER A 168 1.25 0.36 -14.76
CA SER A 168 2.61 0.24 -15.30
C SER A 168 2.62 0.04 -16.82
N ILE A 169 1.74 -0.78 -17.36
CA ILE A 169 1.63 -1.02 -18.82
C ILE A 169 1.13 0.24 -19.54
N ILE A 170 0.16 0.95 -18.98
CA ILE A 170 -0.37 2.20 -19.54
C ILE A 170 0.75 3.23 -19.63
N GLU A 171 1.54 3.41 -18.57
CA GLU A 171 2.65 4.36 -18.55
C GLU A 171 3.74 3.99 -19.57
N TYR A 172 4.07 2.70 -19.72
CA TYR A 172 5.05 2.25 -20.72
C TYR A 172 4.63 2.54 -22.17
N ARG A 173 3.32 2.56 -22.45
CA ARG A 173 2.79 2.77 -23.81
C ARG A 173 2.62 4.25 -24.19
N LEU A 174 2.86 5.18 -23.27
CA LEU A 174 2.72 6.61 -23.52
C LEU A 174 3.96 7.17 -24.22
N PRO A 175 3.80 8.08 -25.20
CA PRO A 175 4.93 8.76 -25.84
C PRO A 175 5.72 9.61 -24.85
N VAL A 176 7.05 9.63 -24.99
CA VAL A 176 7.98 10.39 -24.12
C VAL A 176 7.68 11.90 -24.11
N ASP A 177 7.15 12.45 -25.21
CA ASP A 177 6.84 13.88 -25.37
C ASP A 177 5.45 14.28 -24.85
N PHE A 178 4.72 13.38 -24.19
CA PHE A 178 3.35 13.66 -23.74
C PHE A 178 3.36 14.54 -22.47
N GLN A 179 2.93 15.82 -22.61
CA GLN A 179 2.92 16.88 -21.58
C GLN A 179 1.99 16.63 -20.38
N GLY A 180 2.22 15.56 -19.63
CA GLY A 180 1.48 15.18 -18.43
C GLY A 180 2.31 14.35 -17.44
N ALA A 181 3.62 14.54 -17.44
CA ALA A 181 4.62 13.74 -16.73
C ALA A 181 4.62 13.90 -15.19
N SER A 182 3.54 14.40 -14.59
CA SER A 182 3.40 14.40 -13.14
C SER A 182 2.67 13.14 -12.69
N VAL A 183 3.23 12.44 -11.69
CA VAL A 183 2.50 11.37 -10.97
C VAL A 183 1.18 11.90 -10.41
N LEU A 184 1.11 13.21 -10.14
CA LEU A 184 -0.06 13.94 -9.68
C LEU A 184 -0.88 14.58 -10.82
N ALA A 185 -0.82 14.03 -12.03
CA ALA A 185 -1.80 14.38 -13.06
C ALA A 185 -3.11 13.62 -12.82
N ASP A 186 -4.25 14.25 -13.13
CA ASP A 186 -5.60 13.66 -13.00
C ASP A 186 -5.74 12.30 -13.72
N ARG A 187 -4.89 12.02 -14.71
CA ARG A 187 -4.83 10.71 -15.39
C ARG A 187 -4.52 9.55 -14.46
N ASN A 188 -3.85 9.79 -13.33
CA ASN A 188 -3.53 8.78 -12.32
C ASN A 188 -4.57 8.72 -11.18
N ALA A 189 -5.60 9.57 -11.21
CA ALA A 189 -6.63 9.61 -10.17
C ALA A 189 -7.40 8.29 -10.07
N TRP A 190 -7.60 7.58 -11.18
CA TRP A 190 -8.24 6.25 -11.17
C TRP A 190 -7.43 5.23 -10.36
N TYR A 191 -6.10 5.25 -10.49
CA TYR A 191 -5.24 4.30 -9.80
C TYR A 191 -5.15 4.61 -8.30
N LEU A 192 -5.14 5.88 -7.93
CA LEU A 192 -5.23 6.29 -6.53
C LEU A 192 -6.57 5.94 -5.90
N LEU A 193 -7.66 6.11 -6.65
CA LEU A 193 -8.98 5.63 -6.24
C LEU A 193 -8.96 4.11 -6.03
N GLN A 194 -8.31 3.36 -6.92
CA GLN A 194 -8.12 1.93 -6.75
C GLN A 194 -7.33 1.59 -5.48
N GLY A 195 -6.32 2.39 -5.14
CA GLY A 195 -5.60 2.30 -3.86
C GLY A 195 -6.52 2.50 -2.65
N ALA A 196 -7.43 3.46 -2.69
CA ALA A 196 -8.40 3.68 -1.63
C ALA A 196 -9.38 2.50 -1.50
N LEU A 197 -9.90 1.99 -2.62
CA LEU A 197 -10.78 0.81 -2.64
C LEU A 197 -10.09 -0.44 -2.07
N PHE A 198 -8.84 -0.68 -2.48
CA PHE A 198 -8.01 -1.73 -1.92
C PHE A 198 -7.87 -1.60 -0.40
N LEU A 199 -7.54 -0.41 0.11
CA LEU A 199 -7.38 -0.18 1.55
C LEU A 199 -8.67 -0.49 2.32
N ILE A 200 -9.83 -0.07 1.80
CA ILE A 200 -11.14 -0.35 2.40
C ILE A 200 -11.43 -1.85 2.43
N ALA A 201 -11.27 -2.52 1.30
CA ALA A 201 -11.55 -3.96 1.18
C ALA A 201 -10.59 -4.78 2.06
N PHE A 202 -9.30 -4.45 2.05
CA PHE A 202 -8.29 -5.12 2.85
C PHE A 202 -8.49 -4.88 4.34
N PHE A 203 -8.82 -3.65 4.75
CA PHE A 203 -9.21 -3.32 6.12
C PHE A 203 -10.39 -4.17 6.59
N GLY A 204 -11.45 -4.26 5.78
CA GLY A 204 -12.62 -5.09 6.09
C GLY A 204 -12.25 -6.56 6.27
N CYS A 205 -11.46 -7.12 5.34
CA CYS A 205 -10.98 -8.50 5.43
C CYS A 205 -10.23 -8.77 6.75
N LEU A 206 -9.31 -7.88 7.11
CA LEU A 206 -8.54 -8.01 8.35
C LEU A 206 -9.43 -7.92 9.60
N LEU A 207 -10.44 -7.03 9.62
CA LEU A 207 -11.40 -6.96 10.73
C LEU A 207 -12.20 -8.26 10.88
N PHE A 208 -12.69 -8.82 9.77
CA PHE A 208 -13.38 -10.11 9.79
C PHE A 208 -12.47 -11.25 10.26
N MET A 209 -11.18 -11.21 9.94
CA MET A 209 -10.22 -12.22 10.40
C MET A 209 -10.01 -12.13 11.92
N VAL A 210 -9.85 -10.91 12.43
CA VAL A 210 -9.75 -10.67 13.88
C VAL A 210 -11.03 -11.12 14.58
N SER A 211 -12.20 -10.74 14.05
CA SER A 211 -13.50 -11.15 14.60
C SER A 211 -13.65 -12.68 14.63
N SER A 212 -13.32 -13.36 13.52
CA SER A 212 -13.37 -14.82 13.44
C SER A 212 -12.46 -15.49 14.48
N ARG A 213 -11.26 -14.96 14.69
CA ARG A 213 -10.33 -15.47 15.70
C ARG A 213 -10.84 -15.25 17.12
N LEU A 214 -11.45 -14.09 17.38
CA LEU A 214 -12.01 -13.78 18.68
C LEU A 214 -13.26 -14.61 19.00
N SER A 215 -14.05 -15.00 17.99
CA SER A 215 -15.22 -15.87 18.18
C SER A 215 -14.87 -17.35 18.40
N SER A 216 -13.68 -17.77 17.96
CA SER A 216 -13.20 -19.16 18.12
C SER A 216 -12.36 -19.38 19.38
N ALA A 217 -12.10 -18.33 20.16
CA ALA A 217 -11.26 -18.32 21.35
C ALA A 217 -12.10 -18.25 22.63
#